data_AF-A0A8T4RW76-F1
#
_entry.id   AF-A0A8T4RW76-F1
#
_cell.length_a   1.000
_cell.length_b   1.000
_cell.length_c   1.000
_cell.angle_alpha   90.00
_cell.angle_beta   90.00
_cell.angle_gamma   90.00
#
_symmetry.space_group_name_H-M   'P 1'
#
loop_
_entity.id
_entity.type
_entity.pdbx_description
1 polymer ?
#
loop_
_entity_poly.entity_id
_entity_poly.type
_entity_poly.pdbx_seq_one_letter_code
_entity_poly.pdbx_strand_id
1 'polypeptide(L)' 'MPNMTLSIPEELHNIVKKHTEIKWSEIARRAMWTQARKLQLMDSLVSESTFTEKDVEALDHKIKAGLLKRFA' A
#
# COMPACT_ATOMS: atom_id res chain seq x y z
N MET A 1 11.44 7.90 21.29
CA MET A 1 10.34 7.59 20.35
C MET A 1 9.66 8.89 20.00
N PRO A 2 9.42 9.20 18.71
CA PRO A 2 8.57 10.33 18.33
C PRO A 2 7.14 10.10 18.85
N ASN A 3 6.53 11.13 19.40
CA ASN A 3 5.15 11.11 19.86
C ASN A 3 4.27 11.78 18.80
N MET A 4 3.16 11.13 18.47
CA MET A 4 2.18 11.63 17.51
C MET A 4 0.80 11.65 18.17
N THR A 5 0.16 12.82 18.19
CA THR A 5 -1.22 12.98 18.66
C THR A 5 -2.15 12.97 17.45
N LEU A 6 -3.11 12.06 17.43
CA LEU A 6 -4.08 11.92 16.35
C LEU A 6 -5.47 12.24 16.89
N SER A 7 -6.23 13.03 16.14
CA SER A 7 -7.67 13.19 16.38
C SER A 7 -8.40 12.03 15.73
N ILE A 8 -9.21 11.31 16.51
CA ILE A 8 -10.05 10.21 16.03
C ILE A 8 -11.53 10.58 16.12
N PRO A 9 -12.40 10.05 15.22
CA PRO A 9 -13.84 10.24 15.33
C PRO A 9 -14.37 9.75 16.68
N GLU A 10 -15.42 10.41 17.16
CA GLU A 10 -16.02 10.12 18.48
C GLU A 10 -16.50 8.66 18.60
N GLU A 11 -17.05 8.11 17.53
CA GLU A 11 -17.46 6.70 17.46
C GLU A 11 -16.30 5.75 17.73
N LEU A 12 -15.16 5.98 17.05
CA LEU A 12 -13.96 5.16 17.24
C LEU A 12 -13.39 5.32 18.66
N HIS A 13 -13.39 6.54 19.18
CA HIS A 13 -12.97 6.81 20.56
C HIS A 13 -13.81 6.03 21.58
N ASN A 14 -15.13 5.99 21.39
CA ASN A 14 -16.04 5.25 22.27
C ASN A 14 -15.77 3.74 22.24
N ILE A 15 -15.44 3.17 21.08
CA ILE A 15 -15.08 1.74 20.96
C ILE A 15 -13.74 1.48 21.65
N VAL A 16 -12.72 2.28 21.36
CA VAL A 16 -11.38 2.16 21.95
C VAL A 16 -11.43 2.26 23.47
N LYS A 17 -12.22 3.20 24.00
CA LYS A 17 -12.40 3.42 25.43
C LYS A 17 -13.15 2.28 26.13
N LYS A 18 -14.07 1.60 25.43
CA LYS A 18 -14.78 0.43 25.97
C LYS A 18 -13.88 -0.79 26.10
N HIS A 19 -12.91 -0.93 25.18
CA HIS A 19 -12.02 -2.08 25.10
C HIS A 19 -10.59 -1.73 25.54
N THR A 20 -10.40 -1.42 26.83
CA THR A 20 -9.09 -1.04 27.38
C THR A 20 -8.13 -2.22 27.50
N GLU A 21 -8.63 -3.45 27.41
CA GLU A 21 -7.85 -4.69 27.37
C GLU A 21 -6.98 -4.80 26.10
N ILE A 22 -7.31 -4.03 25.05
CA ILE A 22 -6.62 -4.04 23.78
C ILE A 22 -5.52 -2.97 23.75
N LYS A 23 -4.32 -3.35 23.31
CA LYS A 23 -3.20 -2.42 23.08
C LYS A 23 -3.38 -1.63 21.77
N TRP A 24 -4.31 -0.69 21.77
CA TRP A 24 -4.65 0.12 20.59
C TRP A 24 -3.48 0.88 19.98
N SER A 25 -2.52 1.34 20.79
CA SER A 25 -1.30 2.00 20.32
C SER A 25 -0.44 1.09 19.43
N GLU A 26 -0.39 -0.21 19.74
CA GLU A 26 0.34 -1.20 18.95
C GLU A 26 -0.41 -1.52 17.64
N ILE A 27 -1.73 -1.62 17.70
CA ILE A 27 -2.56 -1.82 16.50
C ILE A 27 -2.40 -0.63 15.55
N ALA A 28 -2.49 0.60 16.06
CA ALA A 28 -2.31 1.81 15.28
C ALA A 28 -0.92 1.84 14.62
N ARG A 29 0.14 1.50 15.38
CA ARG A 29 1.52 1.43 14.86
C ARG A 29 1.63 0.42 13.72
N ARG A 30 1.08 -0.78 13.87
CA ARG A 30 1.12 -1.81 12.83
C ARG A 30 0.36 -1.40 11.59
N ALA A 31 -0.83 -0.83 11.74
CA ALA A 31 -1.65 -0.35 10.63
C ALA A 31 -0.91 0.74 9.83
N MET A 32 -0.32 1.72 10.52
CA MET A 32 0.50 2.77 9.90
C MET A 32 1.71 2.18 9.17
N TRP A 33 2.41 1.23 9.78
CA TRP A 33 3.59 0.61 9.18
C TRP A 33 3.25 -0.18 7.92
N THR A 34 2.13 -0.92 7.92
CA THR A 34 1.65 -1.63 6.73
C THR A 34 1.32 -0.66 5.59
N GLN A 35 0.63 0.45 5.88
CA GLN A 35 0.32 1.45 4.86
C GLN A 35 1.58 2.17 4.36
N ALA A 36 2.48 2.56 5.27
CA ALA A 36 3.75 3.20 4.91
C ALA A 36 4.62 2.29 4.03
N ARG A 37 4.70 0.99 4.33
CA ARG A 37 5.39 0.02 3.47
C ARG A 37 4.74 -0.11 2.10
N LYS A 38 3.40 -0.13 2.04
CA LYS A 38 2.68 -0.18 0.77
C LYS A 38 3.00 1.05 -0.09
N LEU A 39 3.00 2.24 0.52
CA LEU A 39 3.38 3.48 -0.15
C LEU A 39 4.85 3.46 -0.57
N GLN A 40 5.78 3.03 0.28
CA GLN A 40 7.19 2.88 -0.11
C GLN A 40 7.39 1.89 -1.26
N LEU A 41 6.64 0.80 -1.29
CA LEU A 41 6.67 -0.14 -2.41
C LEU A 41 6.13 0.52 -3.68
N MET A 42 5.00 1.21 -3.60
CA MET A 42 4.45 1.98 -4.72
C MET A 42 5.44 3.03 -5.22
N ASP A 43 6.03 3.81 -4.31
CA ASP A 43 7.03 4.82 -4.63
C ASP A 43 8.27 4.19 -5.25
N SER A 44 8.75 3.04 -4.76
CA SER A 44 9.90 2.33 -5.35
C SER A 44 9.60 1.78 -6.74
N LEU A 45 8.39 1.27 -6.95
CA LEU A 45 7.92 0.80 -8.25
C LEU A 45 7.76 1.96 -9.23
N VAL A 46 7.24 3.10 -8.77
CA VAL A 46 7.04 4.31 -9.57
C VAL A 46 8.36 5.08 -9.79
N SER A 47 9.31 5.04 -8.86
CA SER A 47 10.60 5.72 -8.99
C SER A 47 11.54 5.00 -9.95
N GLU A 48 11.47 3.66 -10.01
CA GLU A 48 12.17 2.86 -11.02
C GLU A 48 11.43 2.83 -12.36
N SER A 49 10.20 3.33 -12.40
CA SER A 49 9.40 3.41 -13.61
C SER A 49 8.99 4.85 -13.88
N THR A 50 9.85 5.57 -14.60
CA THR A 50 9.33 6.38 -15.71
C THR A 50 8.67 5.42 -16.70
N PHE A 51 7.52 4.84 -16.34
CA PHE A 51 6.68 3.99 -17.18
C PHE A 51 6.02 4.94 -18.17
N THR A 52 6.74 5.22 -19.25
CA THR A 52 6.19 6.02 -20.33
C THR A 52 5.17 5.18 -21.11
N GLU A 53 4.22 5.81 -21.82
CA GLU A 53 3.26 5.09 -22.68
C GLU A 53 3.95 4.08 -23.63
N LYS A 54 5.19 4.38 -24.02
CA LYS A 54 6.04 3.50 -24.83
C LYS A 54 6.40 2.17 -24.15
N ASP A 55 6.54 2.15 -22.83
CA ASP A 55 6.84 0.94 -22.06
C ASP A 55 5.61 0.03 -21.93
N VAL A 56 4.41 0.63 -21.86
CA VAL A 56 3.12 -0.09 -21.91
C VAL A 56 2.98 -0.79 -23.27
N GLU A 57 3.25 -0.08 -24.37
CA GLU A 57 3.18 -0.66 -25.73
C GLU A 57 4.20 -1.79 -25.93
N ALA A 58 5.42 -1.63 -25.44
CA ALA A 58 6.45 -2.67 -25.52
C ALA A 58 6.07 -3.94 -24.73
N LEU A 59 5.40 -3.79 -23.59
CA LEU A 59 4.87 -4.90 -22.80
C LEU A 59 3.68 -5.58 -23.49
N ASP A 60 2.74 -4.82 -24.05
CA ASP A 60 1.60 -5.36 -24.81
C ASP A 60 2.06 -6.21 -26.00
N HIS A 61 3.02 -5.71 -26.77
CA HIS A 61 3.61 -6.49 -27.87
C HIS A 61 4.31 -7.77 -27.40
N LYS A 62 5.05 -7.73 -26.29
CA LYS A 62 5.71 -8.92 -25.73
C LYS A 62 4.71 -9.96 -25.24
N ILE A 63 3.63 -9.54 -24.58
CA ILE A 63 2.56 -10.43 -24.09
C ILE A 63 1.84 -11.08 -25.27
N LYS A 64 1.46 -10.31 -26.30
CA LYS A 64 0.82 -10.83 -27.52
C LYS A 64 1.72 -11.82 -28.27
N ALA A 65 3.00 -11.52 -28.41
CA ALA A 65 3.96 -12.42 -29.03
C ALA A 65 4.18 -13.71 -28.22
N GLY A 66 4.21 -13.61 -26.89
CA GLY A 66 4.33 -14.78 -26.00
C GLY A 66 3.10 -15.68 -26.02
N LEU A 67 1.89 -15.09 -26.08
CA LEU A 67 0.64 -15.83 -26.23
C LEU A 67 0.57 -16.51 -27.60
N LEU A 68 0.95 -15.81 -28.67
CA LEU A 68 1.04 -16.40 -30.02
C LEU A 68 1.99 -17.61 -30.04
N LYS A 69 3.17 -17.54 -29.42
CA LYS A 69 4.10 -18.69 -29.38
C LYS A 69 3.62 -19.88 -28.54
N ARG A 70 2.70 -19.66 -27.60
CA ARG A 70 2.21 -20.68 -26.68
C ARG A 70 0.90 -21.33 -27.16
N PHE A 71 0.15 -20.63 -28.01
CA PHE A 71 -1.16 -21.04 -28.50
C PHE A 71 -1.27 -21.13 -30.04
N ALA A 72 -0.16 -20.94 -30.77
CA ALA A 72 -0.02 -21.31 -32.18
C ALA A 72 0.76 -22.63 -32.31
#